data_AF-A0A1E7YY35-F1
#
_entry.id   AF-A0A1E7YY35-F1
#
_cell.length_a   1.000
_cell.length_b   1.000
_cell.length_c   1.000
_cell.angle_alpha   90.00
_cell.angle_beta   90.00
_cell.angle_gamma   90.00
#
_symmetry.space_group_name_H-M   'P 1'
#
loop_
_entity.id
_entity.type
_entity.pdbx_description
1 polymer ?
#
loop_
_entity_poly.entity_id
_entity_poly.type
_entity_poly.pdbx_seq_one_letter_code
_entity_poly.pdbx_strand_id
1 'polypeptide(L)' 'MILEPAQLHRPIGELLQDYPELRQLLARRGIHCDECFIAERETLAGMAAMHDLDLQELLRELDAGSGSPATS' A
#
# COMPACT_ATOMS: atom_id res chain seq x y z
N MET A 1 11.73 1.74 5.63
CA MET A 1 10.89 1.43 6.82
C MET A 1 9.98 0.30 6.37
N ILE A 2 10.03 -0.87 7.01
CA ILE A 2 9.46 -2.09 6.41
C ILE A 2 8.04 -2.30 6.94
N LEU A 3 7.05 -2.35 6.06
CA LEU A 3 5.72 -2.85 6.41
C LEU A 3 5.82 -4.36 6.68
N GLU A 4 5.54 -4.77 7.90
CA GLU A 4 5.53 -6.19 8.25
C GLU A 4 4.25 -6.90 7.75
N PRO A 5 4.30 -8.21 7.46
CA PRO A 5 3.14 -8.95 6.97
C PRO A 5 1.93 -8.94 7.92
N ALA A 6 2.16 -8.74 9.21
CA ALA A 6 1.09 -8.56 10.20
C ALA A 6 0.26 -7.28 9.97
N GLN A 7 0.87 -6.24 9.40
CA GLN A 7 0.22 -4.95 9.15
C GLN A 7 -0.71 -5.01 7.92
N LEU A 8 -0.53 -5.97 7.02
CA LEU A 8 -1.31 -6.12 5.78
C LEU A 8 -2.79 -6.41 5.99
N HIS A 9 -3.14 -6.89 7.19
CA HIS A 9 -4.51 -7.18 7.62
C HIS A 9 -5.17 -5.98 8.33
N ARG A 10 -4.45 -4.87 8.54
CA ARG A 10 -5.06 -3.64 9.04
C ARG A 10 -5.91 -3.00 7.94
N PRO A 11 -6.91 -2.18 8.34
CA PRO A 11 -7.63 -1.35 7.40
C PRO A 11 -6.67 -0.50 6.57
N ILE A 12 -6.83 -0.50 5.26
CA ILE A 12 -5.99 0.31 4.37
C ILE A 12 -6.09 1.79 4.73
N GLY A 13 -7.26 2.26 5.17
CA GLY A 13 -7.44 3.63 5.65
C GLY A 13 -6.48 4.01 6.79
N GLU A 14 -6.26 3.14 7.77
CA GLU A 14 -5.27 3.39 8.83
C GLU A 14 -3.84 3.37 8.29
N LEU A 15 -3.52 2.39 7.44
CA LEU A 15 -2.20 2.31 6.82
C LEU A 15 -1.89 3.56 5.98
N LEU A 16 -2.86 4.15 5.28
CA LEU A 16 -2.62 5.36 4.51
C LEU A 16 -2.40 6.61 5.38
N GLN A 17 -2.86 6.59 6.63
CA GLN A 17 -2.54 7.63 7.62
C GLN A 17 -1.13 7.47 8.18
N ASP A 18 -0.74 6.24 8.53
CA ASP A 18 0.60 5.91 9.03
C ASP A 18 1.68 6.03 7.93
N TYR A 19 1.32 5.73 6.67
CA TYR A 19 2.21 5.61 5.53
C TYR A 19 1.74 6.48 4.35
N PRO A 20 1.97 7.80 4.37
CA PRO A 20 1.57 8.70 3.27
C PRO A 20 2.27 8.39 1.94
N GLU A 21 3.44 7.74 1.98
CA GLU A 21 4.17 7.27 0.80
C GLU A 21 3.40 6.15 0.07
N LEU A 22 2.77 5.23 0.83
CA LEU A 22 1.91 4.18 0.28
C LEU A 22 0.71 4.80 -0.44
N ARG A 23 0.12 5.86 0.13
CA ARG A 23 -0.96 6.62 -0.52
C ARG A 23 -0.54 7.22 -1.85
N GLN A 24 0.65 7.81 -1.92
CA GLN A 24 1.17 8.34 -3.19
C GLN A 24 1.44 7.23 -4.21
N LEU A 25 1.96 6.08 -3.75
CA LEU A 25 2.27 4.95 -4.63
C LEU A 25 1.00 4.34 -5.24
N LEU A 26 -0.05 4.15 -4.42
CA LEU A 26 -1.36 3.72 -4.88
C LEU A 26 -2.00 4.76 -5.83
N ALA A 27 -1.93 6.04 -5.50
CA ALA A 27 -2.45 7.11 -6.35
C ALA A 27 -1.75 7.15 -7.73
N ARG A 28 -0.43 6.92 -7.80
CA ARG A 28 0.31 6.81 -9.07
C ARG A 28 -0.17 5.63 -9.94
N ARG A 29 -0.71 4.59 -9.31
CA ARG A 29 -1.30 3.42 -9.96
C ARG A 29 -2.81 3.57 -10.22
N GLY A 30 -3.37 4.76 -9.99
CA GLY A 30 -4.79 5.07 -10.20
C GLY A 30 -5.72 4.55 -9.10
N ILE A 31 -5.17 4.10 -7.98
CA ILE A 31 -5.93 3.63 -6.83
C ILE A 31 -6.13 4.78 -5.86
N HIS A 32 -7.33 5.34 -5.89
CA HIS A 32 -7.74 6.41 -4.99
C HIS A 32 -8.65 5.82 -3.91
N CYS A 33 -8.04 5.38 -2.81
CA CYS A 33 -8.80 4.85 -1.67
C CYS A 33 -9.56 5.95 -0.87
N ASP A 34 -9.24 7.24 -1.09
CA ASP A 34 -9.87 8.40 -0.40
C ASP A 34 -11.39 8.49 -0.57
N GLU A 35 -11.93 7.94 -1.66
CA GLU A 35 -13.36 8.05 -1.99
C GLU A 35 -14.12 6.73 -1.75
N CYS A 36 -13.41 5.66 -1.39
CA CYS A 36 -13.99 4.35 -1.25
C CYS A 36 -14.42 4.16 0.22
N PHE A 37 -15.72 4.22 0.49
CA PHE A 37 -16.34 3.92 1.81
C PHE A 37 -15.93 2.55 2.39
N ILE A 38 -15.32 1.70 1.56
CA ILE A 38 -14.80 0.39 1.91
C ILE A 38 -13.40 0.49 2.55
N ALA A 39 -12.63 1.57 2.36
CA ALA A 39 -11.24 1.69 2.85
C ALA A 39 -11.07 1.55 4.39
N GLU A 40 -12.12 1.83 5.17
CA GLU A 40 -12.14 1.60 6.62
C GLU A 40 -12.32 0.12 7.01
N ARG A 41 -12.74 -0.74 6.08
CA ARG A 41 -12.94 -2.19 6.27
C ARG A 41 -12.13 -3.06 5.32
N GLU A 42 -11.60 -2.49 4.25
CA GLU A 42 -10.73 -3.11 3.26
C GLU A 42 -9.33 -3.24 3.83
N THR A 43 -8.67 -4.37 3.59
CA THR A 43 -7.27 -4.57 3.97
C THR A 43 -6.34 -4.27 2.80
N LEU A 44 -5.08 -3.95 3.05
CA LEU A 44 -4.11 -3.78 1.97
C LEU A 44 -3.98 -5.04 1.12
N ALA A 45 -4.00 -6.22 1.77
CA ALA A 45 -3.97 -7.51 1.07
C ALA A 45 -5.22 -7.75 0.21
N GLY A 46 -6.41 -7.44 0.74
CA GLY A 46 -7.69 -7.57 -0.01
C GLY A 46 -7.76 -6.63 -1.21
N MET A 47 -7.35 -5.37 -1.01
CA MET A 47 -7.26 -4.37 -2.08
C MET A 47 -6.28 -4.81 -3.17
N ALA A 48 -5.09 -5.29 -2.77
CA ALA A 48 -4.10 -5.79 -3.73
C ALA A 48 -4.65 -6.99 -4.53
N ALA A 49 -5.29 -7.96 -3.87
CA ALA A 49 -5.90 -9.09 -4.55
C ALA A 49 -7.04 -8.67 -5.50
N MET A 50 -7.88 -7.70 -5.12
CA MET A 50 -8.98 -7.21 -5.95
C MET A 50 -8.50 -6.47 -7.21
N HIS A 51 -7.36 -5.79 -7.12
CA HIS A 51 -6.75 -5.05 -8.22
C HIS A 51 -5.62 -5.81 -8.93
N ASP A 52 -5.46 -7.11 -8.66
CA ASP A 52 -4.40 -7.96 -9.22
C ASP A 52 -2.98 -7.37 -9.02
N LEU A 53 -2.75 -6.76 -7.87
CA LEU A 53 -1.46 -6.20 -7.47
C LEU A 53 -0.65 -7.21 -6.68
N ASP A 54 0.63 -7.32 -7.02
CA ASP A 54 1.56 -8.07 -6.19
C ASP A 54 1.92 -7.27 -4.92
N LEU A 55 1.52 -7.82 -3.78
CA LEU A 55 1.72 -7.19 -2.48
C LEU A 55 3.20 -7.13 -2.10
N GLN A 56 4.01 -8.11 -2.50
CA GLN A 56 5.46 -8.10 -2.23
C GLN A 56 6.16 -7.03 -3.06
N GLU A 57 5.76 -6.84 -4.32
CA GLU A 57 6.26 -5.78 -5.18
C GLU A 57 5.87 -4.40 -4.64
N LEU A 58 4.61 -4.23 -4.22
CA LEU A 58 4.14 -2.99 -3.59
C LEU A 58 4.99 -2.63 -2.36
N LEU A 59 5.27 -3.61 -1.49
CA LEU A 59 6.09 -3.42 -0.30
C LEU A 59 7.55 -3.10 -0.65
N ARG A 60 8.11 -3.77 -1.66
CA ARG A 60 9.46 -3.47 -2.18
C ARG A 60 9.54 -2.06 -2.74
N GLU A 61 8.56 -1.63 -3.53
CA GLU A 61 8.56 -0.27 -4.07
C GLU A 61 8.34 0.78 -2.98
N LEU A 62 7.56 0.47 -1.95
CA LEU A 62 7.41 1.36 -0.80
C LEU A 62 8.73 1.52 -0.04
N ASP A 63 9.44 0.41 0.21
CA ASP A 63 10.76 0.46 0.84
C ASP A 63 11.78 1.20 -0.04
N ALA A 64 11.79 0.94 -1.35
CA ALA A 64 12.64 1.63 -2.33
C ALA A 64 12.23 3.09 -2.61
N GLY A 65 10.98 3.46 -2.35
CA GLY A 65 10.49 4.84 -2.41
C GLY A 65 10.91 5.65 -1.18
N SER A 66 11.02 4.98 -0.03
CA SER A 66 11.54 5.55 1.23
C SER A 66 13.08 5.63 1.27
N GLY A 67 13.76 4.99 0.32
CA GLY A 67 15.21 5.08 0.10
C GLY A 67 15.57 4.74 -1.34
N SER A 68 16.07 5.74 -2.09
CA SER A 68 16.54 5.69 -3.49
C SER A 68 17.22 4.36 -3.92
N PRO A 69 17.10 3.97 -5.21
CA PRO A 69 17.09 2.58 -5.66
C PRO A 69 18.48 1.93 -5.73
N ALA A 70 18.57 0.67 -5.29
CA ALA A 70 19.64 -0.23 -5.72
C ALA A 70 19.08 -1.25 -6.70
N THR A 71 19.00 -0.84 -7.97
CA THR A 71 19.03 -1.74 -9.12
C THR A 71 20.34 -2.55 -9.10
N SER A 72 20.25 -3.86 -9.32
CA SER A 72 21.37 -4.72 -9.75
C SER A 72 20.96 -5.44 -11.03
#